data_AF-A0A167G629-F1
#
_entry.id   AF-A0A167G629-F1
#
_cell.length_a   1.000
_cell.length_b   1.000
_cell.length_c   1.000
_cell.angle_alpha   90.00
_cell.angle_beta   90.00
_cell.angle_gamma   90.00
#
_symmetry.space_group_name_H-M   'P 1'
#
loop_
_entity.id
_entity.type
_entity.pdbx_description
1 polymer ?
#
loop_
_entity_poly.entity_id
_entity_poly.type
_entity_poly.pdbx_seq_one_letter_code
_entity_poly.pdbx_strand_id
1 'polypeptide(L)'
;MIVRTPFAILAALAAAPAIAADHPLSFTADGSSRWYEFYTGSFAQLDKGYGGDPALDGFFRIGAEADPFAPSVFEPAGEGVDVFPHEQAFGNVGTISFTGSGNGTFAITAVTLDLAPHVTAEHGVLGTGYRTTVSNPVGTITFAGGAVTDIRLEAAISFELDANYIPSMGWLPYDGTLAIAGNRFDIFVDDDYPFAHGSLRYVWDLTGSVDGVGTGADPIFASGFD
;
A
#
# COMPACT_ATOMS: atom_id res chain seq x y z
N MET A 1 4.48 1.29 75.62
CA MET A 1 5.00 0.63 74.40
C MET A 1 3.90 0.69 73.36
N ILE A 2 3.99 1.62 72.40
CA ILE A 2 2.94 1.86 71.39
C ILE A 2 3.31 1.04 70.16
N VAL A 3 2.57 -0.03 69.90
CA VAL A 3 2.73 -0.87 68.70
C VAL A 3 2.01 -0.15 67.55
N ARG A 4 2.78 0.37 66.58
CA ARG A 4 2.24 0.97 65.35
C ARG A 4 2.19 -0.10 64.27
N THR A 5 1.00 -0.58 63.96
CA THR A 5 0.76 -1.50 62.84
C THR A 5 0.71 -0.68 61.54
N PRO A 6 1.56 -0.97 60.53
CA PRO A 6 1.50 -0.28 59.25
C PRO A 6 0.27 -0.76 58.47
N PHE A 7 -0.64 0.15 58.15
CA PHE A 7 -1.69 -0.06 57.16
C PHE A 7 -1.06 -0.04 55.77
N ALA A 8 -0.95 -1.21 55.13
CA ALA A 8 -0.64 -1.30 53.72
C ALA A 8 -1.91 -0.96 52.92
N ILE A 9 -1.93 0.21 52.28
CA ILE A 9 -2.98 0.60 51.34
C ILE A 9 -2.65 -0.08 50.01
N LEU A 10 -3.43 -1.11 49.65
CA LEU A 10 -3.37 -1.74 48.33
C LEU A 10 -4.07 -0.82 47.34
N ALA A 11 -3.31 -0.01 46.59
CA ALA A 11 -3.84 0.81 45.52
C ALA A 11 -4.16 -0.09 44.31
N ALA A 12 -5.45 -0.40 44.12
CA ALA A 12 -5.93 -0.97 42.88
C ALA A 12 -5.90 0.11 41.80
N LEU A 13 -4.87 0.11 40.93
CA LEU A 13 -4.94 0.86 39.68
C LEU A 13 -6.01 0.20 38.80
N ALA A 14 -7.16 0.86 38.67
CA ALA A 14 -8.12 0.53 37.65
C ALA A 14 -7.50 0.90 36.30
N ALA A 15 -7.09 -0.09 35.50
CA ALA A 15 -6.75 0.12 34.11
C ALA A 15 -8.03 0.58 33.39
N ALA A 16 -8.02 1.81 32.86
CA ALA A 16 -9.09 2.25 31.98
C ALA A 16 -9.12 1.32 30.74
N PRO A 17 -10.30 0.91 30.25
CA PRO A 17 -10.38 0.14 29.02
C PRO A 17 -9.76 0.96 27.90
N ALA A 18 -8.80 0.36 27.21
CA ALA A 18 -8.20 0.99 26.06
C ALA A 18 -9.23 0.99 24.92
N ILE A 19 -9.52 2.17 24.37
CA ILE A 19 -10.55 2.35 23.34
C ILE A 19 -9.93 2.03 21.99
N ALA A 20 -10.52 1.10 21.25
CA ALA A 20 -10.20 0.91 19.84
C ALA A 20 -10.70 2.10 19.03
N ALA A 21 -9.85 2.65 18.18
CA ALA A 21 -10.13 3.79 17.34
C ALA A 21 -9.60 3.55 15.93
N ASP A 22 -10.21 4.24 14.96
CA ASP A 22 -9.92 4.10 13.54
C ASP A 22 -9.47 5.45 12.96
N HIS A 23 -8.48 5.41 12.07
CA HIS A 23 -8.03 6.54 11.28
C HIS A 23 -8.19 6.20 9.78
N PRO A 24 -9.00 6.96 9.02
CA PRO A 24 -9.15 6.72 7.58
C PRO A 24 -7.84 7.03 6.85
N LEU A 25 -7.56 6.29 5.79
CA LEU A 25 -6.42 6.52 4.91
C LEU A 25 -6.88 7.05 3.55
N SER A 26 -6.15 8.03 3.05
CA SER A 26 -6.13 8.49 1.66
C SER A 26 -4.68 8.74 1.27
N PHE A 27 -4.37 8.49 0.01
CA PHE A 27 -3.03 8.60 -0.53
C PHE A 27 -3.02 9.57 -1.72
N THR A 28 -1.87 10.22 -1.91
CA THR A 28 -1.48 10.87 -3.16
C THR A 28 -0.31 10.07 -3.74
N ALA A 29 -0.53 9.32 -4.81
CA ALA A 29 0.50 8.51 -5.47
C ALA A 29 1.49 9.39 -6.25
N ASP A 30 2.76 9.01 -6.26
CA ASP A 30 3.78 9.67 -7.09
C ASP A 30 3.59 9.27 -8.56
N GLY A 31 3.82 10.20 -9.49
CA GLY A 31 3.81 9.95 -10.96
C GLY A 31 4.87 8.97 -11.46
N SER A 32 5.67 8.37 -10.58
CA SER A 32 6.56 7.26 -10.90
C SER A 32 5.98 5.89 -10.52
N SER A 33 4.79 5.85 -9.92
CA SER A 33 4.11 4.60 -9.56
C SER A 33 3.74 3.80 -10.80
N ARG A 34 3.89 2.48 -10.72
CA ARG A 34 3.81 1.57 -11.86
C ARG A 34 3.04 0.30 -11.56
N TRP A 35 2.49 -0.23 -12.64
CA TRP A 35 1.90 -1.56 -12.69
C TRP A 35 2.56 -2.34 -13.83
N TYR A 36 2.94 -3.58 -13.57
CA TYR A 36 3.61 -4.45 -14.51
C TYR A 36 2.86 -5.76 -14.69
N GLU A 37 2.89 -6.23 -15.93
CA GLU A 37 2.45 -7.55 -16.32
C GLU A 37 3.54 -8.18 -17.19
N PHE A 38 4.25 -9.15 -16.63
CA PHE A 38 5.45 -9.71 -17.28
C PHE A 38 5.11 -10.75 -18.34
N TYR A 39 3.87 -11.25 -18.40
CA TYR A 39 3.50 -12.29 -19.36
C TYR A 39 3.35 -11.73 -20.78
N THR A 40 2.77 -10.54 -20.98
CA THR A 40 2.85 -9.82 -22.27
C THR A 40 4.06 -8.89 -22.36
N GLY A 41 4.76 -8.65 -21.24
CA GLY A 41 5.92 -7.77 -21.20
C GLY A 41 5.53 -6.30 -21.26
N SER A 42 4.46 -5.93 -20.55
CA SER A 42 3.87 -4.60 -20.56
C SER A 42 3.87 -3.98 -19.17
N PHE A 43 4.05 -2.67 -19.10
CA PHE A 43 3.86 -1.89 -17.88
C PHE A 43 3.13 -0.59 -18.18
N ALA A 44 2.48 -0.04 -17.17
CA ALA A 44 1.91 1.30 -17.17
C ALA A 44 2.57 2.12 -16.06
N GLN A 45 2.67 3.43 -16.26
CA GLN A 45 3.18 4.35 -15.26
C GLN A 45 2.22 5.53 -15.16
N LEU A 46 1.89 5.88 -13.93
CA LEU A 46 1.12 7.07 -13.59
C LEU A 46 1.70 8.33 -14.24
N ASP A 47 0.86 9.28 -14.64
CA ASP A 47 1.24 10.58 -15.23
C ASP A 47 2.15 10.50 -16.48
N LYS A 48 2.37 9.31 -17.05
CA LYS A 48 3.26 9.19 -18.20
C LYS A 48 2.64 9.75 -19.47
N GLY A 49 1.32 9.63 -19.60
CA GLY A 49 0.54 10.00 -20.77
C GLY A 49 0.74 9.03 -21.94
N TYR A 50 -0.27 8.89 -22.78
CA TYR A 50 -0.24 8.05 -23.98
C TYR A 50 -0.77 8.78 -25.21
N GLY A 51 -0.03 8.69 -26.33
CA GLY A 51 -0.50 9.25 -27.61
C GLY A 51 -0.72 10.77 -27.62
N GLY A 52 -0.14 11.50 -26.65
CA GLY A 52 -0.36 12.93 -26.45
C GLY A 52 -1.54 13.28 -25.54
N ASP A 53 -2.24 12.27 -25.01
CA ASP A 53 -3.27 12.43 -23.98
C ASP A 53 -2.66 12.14 -22.59
N PRO A 54 -2.61 13.13 -21.68
CA PRO A 54 -2.11 12.90 -20.32
C PRO A 54 -3.07 12.10 -19.44
N ALA A 55 -4.36 11.97 -19.80
CA ALA A 55 -5.35 11.23 -19.02
C ALA A 55 -5.37 9.72 -19.32
N LEU A 56 -4.42 9.25 -20.13
CA LEU A 56 -4.25 7.84 -20.45
C LEU A 56 -2.83 7.45 -20.04
N ASP A 57 -2.68 6.36 -19.31
CA ASP A 57 -1.35 5.84 -18.99
C ASP A 57 -0.72 5.18 -20.23
N GLY A 58 -1.53 4.35 -20.89
CA GLY A 58 -1.11 3.44 -21.94
C GLY A 58 -0.19 2.33 -21.43
N PHE A 59 0.12 1.41 -22.34
CA PHE A 59 1.12 0.37 -22.08
C PHE A 59 2.44 0.69 -22.75
N PHE A 60 3.51 0.36 -22.04
CA PHE A 60 4.89 0.45 -22.49
C PHE A 60 5.58 -0.90 -22.33
N ARG A 61 6.55 -1.20 -23.19
CA ARG A 61 7.27 -2.48 -23.14
C ARG A 61 8.19 -2.52 -21.94
N ILE A 62 8.11 -3.61 -21.19
CA ILE A 62 9.18 -4.04 -20.30
C ILE A 62 10.36 -4.42 -21.22
N GLY A 63 11.24 -3.46 -21.48
CA GLY A 63 12.36 -3.61 -22.42
C GLY A 63 13.41 -4.61 -21.92
N ALA A 64 14.42 -4.89 -22.77
CA ALA A 64 15.62 -5.63 -22.37
C ALA A 64 16.60 -4.78 -21.54
N GLU A 65 16.09 -3.80 -20.79
CA GLU A 65 16.90 -2.97 -19.91
C GLU A 65 17.46 -3.82 -18.76
N ALA A 66 18.58 -3.36 -18.18
CA ALA A 66 19.22 -4.07 -17.08
C ALA A 66 18.34 -4.10 -15.82
N ASP A 67 17.49 -3.08 -15.65
CA ASP A 67 16.54 -2.96 -14.56
C ASP A 67 15.13 -2.63 -15.10
N PRO A 68 14.17 -3.57 -15.05
CA PRO A 68 12.79 -3.33 -15.49
C PRO A 68 12.02 -2.36 -14.58
N PHE A 69 12.50 -2.11 -13.35
CA PHE A 69 11.89 -1.17 -12.40
C PHE A 69 12.40 0.26 -12.52
N ALA A 70 13.42 0.49 -13.36
CA ALA A 70 13.95 1.81 -13.67
C ALA A 70 14.03 2.06 -15.18
N PRO A 71 12.90 1.98 -15.92
CA PRO A 71 12.91 2.12 -17.37
C PRO A 71 13.38 3.52 -17.78
N SER A 72 14.38 3.56 -18.65
CA SER A 72 14.88 4.78 -19.27
C SER A 72 14.22 5.08 -20.62
N VAL A 73 13.63 4.05 -21.25
CA VAL A 73 12.93 4.15 -22.54
C VAL A 73 11.48 3.66 -22.41
N PHE A 74 10.55 4.47 -22.90
CA PHE A 74 9.11 4.17 -22.92
C PHE A 74 8.66 3.86 -24.35
N GLU A 75 8.77 2.59 -24.76
CA GLU A 75 8.28 2.13 -26.07
C GLU A 75 6.81 1.70 -25.95
N PRO A 76 5.87 2.32 -26.67
CA PRO A 76 4.46 1.92 -26.65
C PRO A 76 4.23 0.43 -26.94
N ALA A 77 3.38 -0.20 -26.14
CA ALA A 77 3.04 -1.62 -26.16
C ALA A 77 1.52 -1.85 -26.21
N GLY A 78 0.82 -1.23 -27.16
CA GLY A 78 -0.61 -1.47 -27.36
C GLY A 78 -1.43 -0.19 -27.46
N GLU A 79 -2.54 -0.13 -26.72
CA GLU A 79 -3.51 0.96 -26.78
C GLU A 79 -3.36 1.92 -25.59
N GLY A 80 -4.04 3.07 -25.69
CA GLY A 80 -4.13 4.07 -24.62
C GLY A 80 -5.15 3.65 -23.58
N VAL A 81 -4.74 2.76 -22.70
CA VAL A 81 -5.50 2.30 -21.55
C VAL A 81 -5.27 3.23 -20.36
N ASP A 82 -6.29 3.37 -19.54
CA ASP A 82 -6.23 4.06 -18.25
C ASP A 82 -6.12 2.99 -17.14
N VAL A 83 -4.89 2.76 -16.67
CA VAL A 83 -4.56 1.83 -15.57
C VAL A 83 -4.80 2.50 -14.22
N PHE A 84 -4.66 3.81 -14.15
CA PHE A 84 -4.82 4.63 -12.96
C PHE A 84 -5.98 5.62 -13.12
N PRO A 85 -7.25 5.16 -13.06
CA PRO A 85 -8.43 5.97 -13.42
C PRO A 85 -8.71 7.18 -12.52
N HIS A 86 -7.98 7.26 -11.41
CA HIS A 86 -8.06 8.38 -10.46
C HIS A 86 -6.76 9.19 -10.40
N GLU A 87 -5.84 8.97 -11.34
CA GLU A 87 -4.52 9.60 -11.39
C GLU A 87 -3.83 9.47 -10.02
N GLN A 88 -3.20 10.52 -9.51
CA GLN A 88 -2.55 10.53 -8.20
C GLN A 88 -3.53 10.42 -7.01
N ALA A 89 -4.84 10.63 -7.20
CA ALA A 89 -5.79 10.82 -6.10
C ALA A 89 -6.39 9.49 -5.60
N PHE A 90 -5.67 8.82 -4.72
CA PHE A 90 -6.07 7.56 -4.10
C PHE A 90 -6.87 7.83 -2.82
N GLY A 91 -8.10 8.34 -2.98
CA GLY A 91 -8.95 8.74 -1.85
C GLY A 91 -9.67 7.56 -1.17
N ASN A 92 -9.75 7.58 0.16
CA ASN A 92 -10.45 6.58 0.98
C ASN A 92 -9.98 5.14 0.76
N VAL A 93 -8.68 4.94 0.54
CA VAL A 93 -8.09 3.62 0.31
C VAL A 93 -8.22 2.67 1.48
N GLY A 94 -8.53 3.12 2.70
CA GLY A 94 -8.71 2.20 3.81
C GLY A 94 -8.69 2.82 5.19
N THR A 95 -8.22 2.06 6.18
CA THR A 95 -8.26 2.46 7.60
C THR A 95 -7.12 1.82 8.40
N ILE A 96 -6.55 2.59 9.33
CA ILE A 96 -5.67 2.10 10.39
C ILE A 96 -6.47 2.04 11.69
N SER A 97 -6.55 0.86 12.31
CA SER A 97 -7.08 0.70 13.65
C SER A 97 -5.94 0.71 14.68
N PHE A 98 -6.17 1.36 15.82
CA PHE A 98 -5.23 1.46 16.92
C PHE A 98 -5.95 1.47 18.27
N THR A 99 -5.20 1.31 19.36
CA THR A 99 -5.74 1.30 20.72
C THR A 99 -5.23 2.48 21.53
N GLY A 100 -6.08 3.46 21.81
CA GLY A 100 -5.73 4.68 22.53
C GLY A 100 -6.61 5.88 22.20
N SER A 101 -6.32 7.03 22.82
CA SER A 101 -7.06 8.27 22.58
C SER A 101 -6.26 9.51 22.99
N GLY A 102 -6.53 10.65 22.33
CA GLY A 102 -5.89 11.93 22.63
C GLY A 102 -4.52 12.08 21.97
N ASN A 103 -3.67 12.93 22.55
CA ASN A 103 -2.29 13.08 22.08
C ASN A 103 -1.43 11.93 22.59
N GLY A 104 -0.55 11.39 21.75
CA GLY A 104 0.32 10.28 22.09
C GLY A 104 0.62 9.38 20.90
N THR A 105 1.41 8.35 21.15
CA THR A 105 1.76 7.32 20.17
C THR A 105 1.05 6.03 20.56
N PHE A 106 0.33 5.44 19.61
CA PHE A 106 -0.48 4.25 19.82
C PHE A 106 -0.06 3.15 18.86
N ALA A 107 -0.05 1.91 19.34
CA ALA A 107 0.23 0.76 18.51
C ALA A 107 -0.91 0.53 17.50
N ILE A 108 -0.53 0.25 16.26
CA ILE A 108 -1.46 -0.17 15.20
C ILE A 108 -1.85 -1.61 15.47
N THR A 109 -3.15 -1.92 15.37
CA THR A 109 -3.71 -3.25 15.64
C THR A 109 -4.31 -3.90 14.41
N ALA A 110 -4.77 -3.13 13.44
CA ALA A 110 -5.26 -3.63 12.17
C ALA A 110 -5.10 -2.56 11.08
N VAL A 111 -5.03 -3.01 9.83
CA VAL A 111 -5.05 -2.16 8.65
C VAL A 111 -5.96 -2.81 7.62
N THR A 112 -6.82 -2.01 6.99
CA THR A 112 -7.59 -2.40 5.80
C THR A 112 -7.17 -1.50 4.65
N LEU A 113 -7.10 -2.06 3.45
CA LEU A 113 -6.89 -1.32 2.20
C LEU A 113 -7.78 -1.88 1.09
N ASP A 114 -8.18 -1.02 0.16
CA ASP A 114 -8.83 -1.33 -1.10
C ASP A 114 -8.24 -0.44 -2.21
N LEU A 115 -7.37 -1.03 -3.02
CA LEU A 115 -6.67 -0.32 -4.10
C LEU A 115 -7.24 -0.63 -5.50
N ALA A 116 -8.14 -1.61 -5.61
CA ALA A 116 -8.72 -2.01 -6.88
C ALA A 116 -9.43 -0.87 -7.65
N PRO A 117 -10.09 0.09 -6.97
CA PRO A 117 -10.64 1.26 -7.67
C PRO A 117 -9.59 2.23 -8.22
N HIS A 118 -8.32 2.15 -7.79
CA HIS A 118 -7.29 3.14 -8.09
C HIS A 118 -6.20 2.63 -9.04
N VAL A 119 -5.99 1.32 -9.09
CA VAL A 119 -5.11 0.67 -10.06
C VAL A 119 -5.88 -0.49 -10.65
N THR A 120 -6.26 -0.45 -11.93
CA THR A 120 -7.02 -1.52 -12.57
C THR A 120 -6.12 -2.65 -13.05
N ALA A 121 -6.61 -3.89 -12.95
CA ALA A 121 -6.00 -5.07 -13.55
C ALA A 121 -6.79 -5.61 -14.76
N GLU A 122 -7.83 -4.87 -15.20
CA GLU A 122 -8.72 -5.25 -16.32
C GLU A 122 -8.02 -5.44 -17.66
N HIS A 123 -6.75 -5.04 -17.75
CA HIS A 123 -5.97 -5.07 -18.97
C HIS A 123 -4.76 -6.01 -18.91
N GLY A 124 -4.59 -6.76 -17.82
CA GLY A 124 -3.68 -7.91 -17.81
C GLY A 124 -4.24 -9.08 -18.61
N VAL A 125 -3.43 -10.12 -18.83
CA VAL A 125 -3.92 -11.41 -19.37
C VAL A 125 -5.12 -11.93 -18.58
N LEU A 126 -5.15 -11.64 -17.27
CA LEU A 126 -6.22 -11.99 -16.35
C LEU A 126 -7.49 -11.15 -16.50
N GLY A 127 -7.45 -9.95 -17.08
CA GLY A 127 -8.63 -9.18 -17.50
C GLY A 127 -9.69 -8.93 -16.42
N THR A 128 -9.31 -8.82 -15.15
CA THR A 128 -10.25 -8.81 -14.02
C THR A 128 -9.79 -7.92 -12.87
N GLY A 129 -10.71 -7.59 -11.96
CA GLY A 129 -10.39 -6.92 -10.70
C GLY A 129 -9.60 -7.82 -9.73
N TYR A 130 -9.13 -7.23 -8.65
CA TYR A 130 -8.48 -7.92 -7.55
C TYR A 130 -9.05 -7.48 -6.21
N ARG A 131 -8.76 -8.24 -5.15
CA ARG A 131 -9.00 -7.84 -3.77
C ARG A 131 -7.69 -7.63 -3.03
N THR A 132 -7.70 -6.72 -2.07
CA THR A 132 -6.53 -6.40 -1.25
C THR A 132 -6.70 -6.99 0.15
N THR A 133 -5.68 -7.72 0.61
CA THR A 133 -5.58 -8.20 2.00
C THR A 133 -4.31 -7.64 2.63
N VAL A 134 -4.44 -7.02 3.81
CA VAL A 134 -3.29 -6.60 4.62
C VAL A 134 -3.22 -7.48 5.86
N SER A 135 -2.02 -7.98 6.19
CA SER A 135 -1.81 -8.88 7.31
C SER A 135 -0.56 -8.52 8.11
N ASN A 136 -0.57 -8.93 9.37
CA ASN A 136 0.53 -8.72 10.32
C ASN A 136 1.02 -7.25 10.43
N PRO A 137 0.13 -6.26 10.58
CA PRO A 137 0.57 -4.88 10.71
C PRO A 137 1.36 -4.69 12.01
N VAL A 138 2.54 -4.09 11.88
CA VAL A 138 3.41 -3.71 12.99
C VAL A 138 3.73 -2.24 12.85
N GLY A 139 3.52 -1.47 13.91
CA GLY A 139 3.84 -0.06 13.89
C GLY A 139 3.04 0.79 14.86
N THR A 140 3.12 2.10 14.66
CA THR A 140 2.51 3.10 15.52
C THR A 140 1.94 4.28 14.74
N ILE A 141 0.91 4.88 15.29
CA ILE A 141 0.35 6.16 14.83
C ILE A 141 0.49 7.20 15.96
N THR A 142 0.96 8.40 15.63
CA THR A 142 1.22 9.47 16.60
C THR A 142 0.33 10.68 16.38
N PHE A 143 -0.39 11.09 17.42
CA PHE A 143 -1.26 12.25 17.45
C PHE A 143 -0.69 13.39 18.29
N ALA A 144 -0.76 14.62 17.78
CA ALA A 144 -0.49 15.83 18.53
C ALA A 144 -1.45 16.97 18.11
N GLY A 145 -2.06 17.63 19.09
CA GLY A 145 -3.03 18.70 18.84
C GLY A 145 -4.29 18.24 18.10
N GLY A 146 -4.63 16.95 18.18
CA GLY A 146 -5.76 16.36 17.45
C GLY A 146 -5.48 16.01 15.98
N ALA A 147 -4.25 16.20 15.50
CA ALA A 147 -3.83 15.82 14.15
C ALA A 147 -2.86 14.62 14.20
N VAL A 148 -2.82 13.83 13.11
CA VAL A 148 -1.81 12.78 12.92
C VAL A 148 -0.51 13.44 12.47
N THR A 149 0.56 13.18 13.20
CA THR A 149 1.87 13.80 12.96
C THR A 149 2.90 12.84 12.40
N ASP A 150 2.72 11.54 12.61
CA ASP A 150 3.62 10.49 12.13
C ASP A 150 2.87 9.15 12.09
N ILE A 151 3.13 8.36 11.05
CA ILE A 151 2.74 6.96 10.94
C ILE A 151 4.01 6.15 10.68
N ARG A 152 4.19 5.07 11.44
CA ARG A 152 5.17 4.03 11.18
C ARG A 152 4.40 2.73 11.03
N LEU A 153 4.49 2.09 9.88
CA LEU A 153 3.78 0.84 9.60
C LEU A 153 4.66 -0.02 8.69
N GLU A 154 4.74 -1.29 9.04
CA GLU A 154 5.17 -2.37 8.15
C GLU A 154 4.08 -3.44 8.21
N ALA A 155 3.67 -3.96 7.06
CA ALA A 155 2.70 -5.03 6.94
C ALA A 155 2.97 -5.86 5.69
N ALA A 156 2.50 -7.11 5.70
CA ALA A 156 2.39 -7.89 4.48
C ALA A 156 1.10 -7.48 3.76
N ILE A 157 1.17 -7.34 2.44
CA ILE A 157 0.00 -7.06 1.59
C ILE A 157 -0.08 -8.14 0.51
N SER A 158 -1.30 -8.54 0.15
CA SER A 158 -1.55 -9.51 -0.91
C SER A 158 -2.64 -8.98 -1.83
N PHE A 159 -2.39 -9.00 -3.13
CA PHE A 159 -3.39 -8.73 -4.15
C PHE A 159 -3.83 -10.05 -4.76
N GLU A 160 -5.10 -10.38 -4.57
CA GLU A 160 -5.66 -11.61 -5.12
C GLU A 160 -6.43 -11.28 -6.39
N LEU A 161 -5.89 -11.68 -7.54
CA LEU A 161 -6.49 -11.42 -8.85
C LEU A 161 -7.57 -12.45 -9.15
N ASP A 162 -8.70 -12.00 -9.70
CA ASP A 162 -9.79 -12.89 -10.08
C ASP A 162 -9.48 -13.62 -11.40
N ALA A 163 -8.91 -14.80 -11.35
CA ALA A 163 -8.68 -15.62 -12.54
C ALA A 163 -9.83 -16.60 -12.83
N ASN A 164 -11.05 -16.38 -12.32
CA ASN A 164 -12.17 -17.31 -12.52
C ASN A 164 -12.59 -17.47 -14.00
N TYR A 165 -12.21 -16.53 -14.87
CA TYR A 165 -12.43 -16.65 -16.31
C TYR A 165 -11.57 -17.74 -16.96
N ILE A 166 -10.42 -18.10 -16.36
CA ILE A 166 -9.68 -19.32 -16.71
C ILE A 166 -10.23 -20.47 -15.85
N PRO A 167 -10.77 -21.53 -16.48
CA PRO A 167 -11.31 -22.67 -15.73
C PRO A 167 -10.28 -23.19 -14.73
N SER A 168 -10.72 -23.39 -13.48
CA SER A 168 -9.96 -23.96 -12.35
C SER A 168 -8.84 -23.14 -11.72
N MET A 169 -8.60 -21.88 -12.12
CA MET A 169 -7.57 -21.04 -11.49
C MET A 169 -8.05 -20.33 -10.22
N GLY A 170 -9.29 -19.84 -10.17
CA GLY A 170 -9.84 -19.21 -8.97
C GLY A 170 -9.23 -17.83 -8.71
N TRP A 171 -9.02 -17.51 -7.43
CA TRP A 171 -8.31 -16.28 -7.01
C TRP A 171 -6.82 -16.57 -6.88
N LEU A 172 -5.98 -15.75 -7.53
CA LEU A 172 -4.53 -15.92 -7.57
C LEU A 172 -3.86 -14.88 -6.66
N PRO A 173 -3.21 -15.28 -5.56
CA PRO A 173 -2.52 -14.34 -4.69
C PRO A 173 -1.20 -13.87 -5.29
N TYR A 174 -0.89 -12.60 -5.07
CA TYR A 174 0.40 -11.98 -5.33
C TYR A 174 0.82 -11.24 -4.07
N ASP A 175 1.89 -11.70 -3.43
CA ASP A 175 2.32 -11.21 -2.13
C ASP A 175 3.34 -10.07 -2.24
N GLY A 176 3.37 -9.22 -1.21
CA GLY A 176 4.23 -8.05 -1.16
C GLY A 176 4.27 -7.40 0.21
N THR A 177 4.75 -6.15 0.22
CA THR A 177 4.93 -5.34 1.42
C THR A 177 4.21 -4.01 1.32
N LEU A 178 3.64 -3.60 2.45
CA LEU A 178 3.16 -2.24 2.70
C LEU A 178 4.04 -1.61 3.78
N ALA A 179 4.61 -0.45 3.48
CA ALA A 179 5.31 0.37 4.45
C ALA A 179 4.75 1.80 4.47
N ILE A 180 4.64 2.40 5.66
CA ILE A 180 4.40 3.83 5.84
C ILE A 180 5.43 4.36 6.82
N ALA A 181 6.12 5.44 6.45
CA ALA A 181 7.06 6.12 7.33
C ALA A 181 6.86 7.65 7.25
N GLY A 182 6.44 8.24 8.37
CA GLY A 182 5.97 9.62 8.40
C GLY A 182 4.72 9.76 7.55
N ASN A 183 4.80 10.59 6.51
CA ASN A 183 3.74 10.78 5.53
C ASN A 183 4.01 10.08 4.19
N ARG A 184 5.01 9.20 4.07
CA ARG A 184 5.30 8.47 2.84
C ARG A 184 4.77 7.06 2.92
N PHE A 185 4.18 6.56 1.85
CA PHE A 185 3.82 5.15 1.71
C PHE A 185 4.63 4.51 0.57
N ASP A 186 4.81 3.20 0.71
CA ASP A 186 5.44 2.33 -0.26
C ASP A 186 4.67 1.00 -0.26
N ILE A 187 4.15 0.63 -1.43
CA ILE A 187 3.48 -0.64 -1.67
C ILE A 187 4.20 -1.30 -2.82
N PHE A 188 4.86 -2.40 -2.51
CA PHE A 188 5.58 -3.21 -3.48
C PHE A 188 5.06 -4.65 -3.42
N VAL A 189 4.35 -5.05 -4.47
CA VAL A 189 3.85 -6.42 -4.67
C VAL A 189 4.54 -6.96 -5.90
N ASP A 190 5.39 -7.97 -5.76
CA ASP A 190 6.10 -8.63 -6.86
C ASP A 190 6.14 -10.12 -6.59
N ASP A 191 5.29 -10.85 -7.29
CA ASP A 191 5.14 -12.29 -7.10
C ASP A 191 4.78 -12.97 -8.42
N ASP A 192 5.02 -14.28 -8.47
CA ASP A 192 4.79 -15.10 -9.64
C ASP A 192 3.90 -16.30 -9.33
N TYR A 193 2.88 -16.48 -10.16
CA TYR A 193 1.97 -17.61 -10.09
C TYR A 193 2.27 -18.63 -11.19
N PRO A 194 2.94 -19.75 -10.88
CA PRO A 194 3.22 -20.79 -11.85
C PRO A 194 1.93 -21.56 -12.23
N PHE A 195 1.75 -21.79 -13.52
CA PHE A 195 0.65 -22.58 -14.07
C PHE A 195 1.14 -23.49 -15.21
N ALA A 196 0.24 -24.26 -15.82
CA ALA A 196 0.61 -25.32 -16.76
C ALA A 196 1.38 -24.86 -18.02
N HIS A 197 1.31 -23.57 -18.38
CA HIS A 197 1.91 -23.02 -19.59
C HIS A 197 2.92 -21.89 -19.36
N GLY A 198 3.30 -21.62 -18.10
CA GLY A 198 4.23 -20.55 -17.78
C GLY A 198 4.09 -20.09 -16.33
N SER A 199 4.54 -18.87 -16.07
CA SER A 199 4.25 -18.15 -14.84
C SER A 199 3.59 -16.82 -15.17
N LEU A 200 2.59 -16.43 -14.38
CA LEU A 200 2.00 -15.11 -14.41
C LEU A 200 2.69 -14.30 -13.33
N ARG A 201 3.50 -13.32 -13.71
CA ARG A 201 4.14 -12.39 -12.77
C ARG A 201 3.55 -11.01 -12.96
N TYR A 202 3.04 -10.45 -11.88
CA TYR A 202 2.50 -9.10 -11.83
C TYR A 202 3.22 -8.31 -10.77
N VAL A 203 3.43 -7.02 -11.03
CA VAL A 203 4.03 -6.11 -10.06
C VAL A 203 3.21 -4.85 -9.88
N TRP A 204 3.01 -4.45 -8.63
CA TRP A 204 2.54 -3.12 -8.26
C TRP A 204 3.67 -2.46 -7.49
N ASP A 205 4.15 -1.35 -8.02
CA ASP A 205 5.20 -0.52 -7.43
C ASP A 205 4.59 0.87 -7.22
N LEU A 206 3.99 1.08 -6.05
CA LEU A 206 3.21 2.28 -5.75
C LEU A 206 3.87 3.03 -4.60
N THR A 207 4.31 4.24 -4.88
CA THR A 207 4.90 5.13 -3.87
C THR A 207 4.11 6.42 -3.81
N GLY A 208 4.20 7.13 -2.69
CA GLY A 208 3.55 8.44 -2.60
C GLY A 208 3.51 8.98 -1.19
N SER A 209 2.51 9.82 -0.93
CA SER A 209 2.24 10.37 0.39
C SER A 209 0.89 9.98 0.97
N VAL A 210 0.82 9.86 2.29
CA VAL A 210 -0.42 9.71 3.06
C VAL A 210 -0.98 11.09 3.36
N ASP A 211 -2.21 11.31 2.93
CA ASP A 211 -2.88 12.60 3.09
C ASP A 211 -3.19 12.86 4.57
N GLY A 212 -3.02 14.11 5.01
CA GLY A 212 -3.36 14.52 6.37
C GLY A 212 -2.37 14.06 7.46
N VAL A 213 -1.23 13.47 7.09
CA VAL A 213 -0.13 13.14 8.00
C VAL A 213 0.95 14.21 7.92
N GLY A 214 1.48 14.63 9.07
CA GLY A 214 2.47 15.71 9.18
C GLY A 214 3.60 15.66 8.15
N THR A 215 4.08 16.82 7.69
CA THR A 215 5.07 16.96 6.59
C THR A 215 6.51 16.59 6.97
N GLY A 216 6.71 15.62 7.85
CA GLY A 216 8.04 15.24 8.34
C GLY A 216 8.88 14.62 7.24
N ALA A 217 9.94 15.31 6.80
CA ALA A 217 10.97 14.74 5.94
C ALA A 217 11.66 13.58 6.69
N ASP A 218 11.57 12.36 6.15
CA ASP A 218 12.02 11.15 6.85
C ASP A 218 13.35 10.61 6.25
N PRO A 219 14.39 10.35 7.07
CA PRO A 219 15.69 9.88 6.59
C PRO A 219 15.73 8.44 6.06
N ILE A 220 14.71 7.59 6.31
CA ILE A 220 14.68 6.19 5.81
C ILE A 220 14.77 6.12 4.29
N PHE A 221 14.25 7.12 3.57
CA PHE A 221 14.31 7.17 2.11
C PHE A 221 15.44 8.05 1.55
N ALA A 222 16.25 8.66 2.42
CA ALA A 222 17.44 9.40 1.97
C ALA A 222 18.61 8.49 1.62
N SER A 223 18.58 7.22 2.06
CA SER A 223 19.61 6.23 1.76
C SER A 223 19.38 5.45 0.46
N GLY A 224 18.19 5.52 -0.15
CA GLY A 224 17.81 4.56 -1.18
C GLY A 224 17.75 3.14 -0.60
N PHE A 225 16.86 2.30 -1.13
CA PHE A 225 17.05 0.87 -0.99
C PHE A 225 18.02 0.47 -2.11
N ASP A 226 19.26 0.17 -1.74
CA ASP A 226 20.22 -0.56 -2.60
C ASP A 226 19.79 -2.02 -2.76
#